data_AF-S7XPN0-F1
#
_entry.id   AF-S7XPN0-F1
#
_cell.length_a   1.000
_cell.length_b   1.000
_cell.length_c   1.000
_cell.angle_alpha   90.00
_cell.angle_beta   90.00
_cell.angle_gamma   90.00
#
_symmetry.space_group_name_H-M   'P 1'
#
loop_
_entity.id
_entity.type
_entity.pdbx_description
1 polymer ?
#
loop_
_entity_poly.entity_id
_entity_poly.type
_entity_poly.pdbx_seq_one_letter_code
_entity_poly.pdbx_strand_id
1 'polypeptide(L)'
;MNNEEMIIMSLEIKKTYVGICIYETETKEFLLCRNEYENLCCDFLRSIIIKLGVDVCLISPDLDVEKYDFLDNTGTKIKFASREKLFKGVITKIRKYFCIIDYELSIYALVSMLNYLKKNLEYFEIEELFVEEYNKLSITEVKNKIELKERVLRMGRFIVSKFNVREHVYINYETVNALQLIHKYQHPNQHINTKKEMYSIFSHINKTETTYGCNLLKSWLLFPLINKENIKERHKAI
;
A
#
# COMPACT_ATOMS: atom_id res chain seq x y z
N MET A 1 19.28 13.61 0.69
CA MET A 1 19.04 12.25 0.18
C MET A 1 18.31 12.38 -1.14
N ASN A 2 18.79 11.76 -2.22
CA ASN A 2 18.01 11.65 -3.46
C ASN A 2 16.69 10.97 -3.10
N ASN A 3 15.55 11.61 -3.39
CA ASN A 3 14.22 11.03 -3.20
C ASN A 3 14.04 9.89 -4.20
N GLU A 4 14.59 8.71 -3.90
CA GLU A 4 14.22 7.49 -4.58
C GLU A 4 12.75 7.19 -4.27
N GLU A 5 11.97 6.83 -5.29
CA GLU A 5 10.60 6.34 -5.13
C GLU A 5 10.61 5.18 -4.14
N MET A 6 10.04 5.43 -2.96
CA MET A 6 10.03 4.48 -1.87
C MET A 6 8.61 4.27 -1.37
N ILE A 7 8.23 3.01 -1.23
CA ILE A 7 6.95 2.61 -0.65
C ILE A 7 7.20 2.06 0.75
N ILE A 8 6.59 2.72 1.74
CA ILE A 8 6.71 2.33 3.15
C ILE A 8 5.36 1.77 3.59
N MET A 9 5.36 0.61 4.23
CA MET A 9 4.16 0.00 4.80
C MET A 9 4.29 -0.02 6.32
N SER A 10 3.25 0.34 7.04
CA SER A 10 3.10 0.05 8.47
C SER A 10 1.94 -0.90 8.64
N LEU A 11 2.08 -1.84 9.57
CA LEU A 11 1.02 -2.78 9.91
C LEU A 11 0.75 -2.81 11.42
N GLU A 12 -0.49 -3.11 11.76
CA GLU A 12 -0.93 -3.39 13.13
C GLU A 12 -1.74 -4.69 13.12
N ILE A 13 -1.34 -5.66 13.95
CA ILE A 13 -2.00 -6.98 14.01
C ILE A 13 -2.65 -7.14 15.38
N LYS A 14 -3.92 -7.54 15.38
CA LYS A 14 -4.65 -7.92 16.58
C LYS A 14 -5.36 -9.25 16.33
N LYS A 15 -4.91 -10.30 17.02
CA LYS A 15 -5.35 -11.69 16.77
C LYS A 15 -5.11 -12.07 15.30
N THR A 16 -6.17 -12.38 14.56
CA THR A 16 -6.15 -12.75 13.14
C THR A 16 -6.57 -11.60 12.22
N TYR A 17 -6.63 -10.38 12.73
CA TYR A 17 -6.95 -9.20 11.92
C TYR A 17 -5.72 -8.32 11.79
N VAL A 18 -5.54 -7.78 10.59
CA VAL A 18 -4.47 -6.84 10.28
C VAL A 18 -5.03 -5.56 9.69
N GLY A 19 -4.49 -4.44 10.15
CA GLY A 19 -4.65 -3.14 9.52
C GLY A 19 -3.35 -2.69 8.89
N ILE A 20 -3.44 -2.04 7.74
CA ILE A 20 -2.28 -1.62 6.94
C ILE A 20 -2.43 -0.14 6.59
N CYS A 21 -1.34 0.59 6.76
CA CYS A 21 -1.15 1.92 6.20
C CYS A 21 0.07 1.87 5.26
N ILE A 22 -0.13 2.22 3.99
CA ILE A 22 0.96 2.38 3.02
C ILE A 22 1.19 3.87 2.80
N TYR A 23 2.44 4.28 2.71
CA TYR A 23 2.86 5.62 2.36
C TYR A 23 3.69 5.59 1.07
N GLU A 24 3.19 6.28 0.05
CA GLU A 24 3.89 6.51 -1.21
C GLU A 24 4.60 7.87 -1.14
N THR A 25 5.93 7.84 -1.14
CA THR A 25 6.76 9.06 -0.99
C THR A 25 6.60 10.03 -2.14
N GLU A 26 6.49 9.52 -3.37
CA GLU A 26 6.35 10.31 -4.61
C GLU A 26 5.04 11.11 -4.62
N THR A 27 3.92 10.42 -4.39
CA THR A 27 2.57 11.02 -4.42
C THR A 27 2.18 11.71 -3.12
N LYS A 28 2.95 11.48 -2.04
CA LYS A 28 2.64 11.91 -0.67
C LYS A 28 1.25 11.44 -0.23
N GLU A 29 0.89 10.23 -0.64
CA GLU A 29 -0.41 9.62 -0.37
C GLU A 29 -0.29 8.52 0.68
N PHE A 30 -1.20 8.54 1.67
CA PHE A 30 -1.44 7.45 2.61
C PHE A 30 -2.60 6.60 2.12
N LEU A 31 -2.39 5.30 2.03
CA LEU A 31 -3.40 4.33 1.67
C LEU A 31 -3.76 3.51 2.91
N LEU A 32 -5.02 3.57 3.32
CA LEU A 32 -5.54 2.79 4.43
C LEU A 32 -6.32 1.61 3.89
N CYS A 33 -5.86 0.40 4.20
CA CYS A 33 -6.61 -0.81 3.89
C CYS A 33 -7.72 -1.00 4.93
N ARG A 34 -8.82 -1.64 4.56
CA ARG A 34 -9.75 -2.18 5.56
C ARG A 34 -9.05 -3.24 6.40
N ASN A 35 -9.51 -3.47 7.62
CA ASN A 35 -9.08 -4.58 8.46
C ASN A 35 -9.36 -5.89 7.71
N GLU A 36 -8.28 -6.62 7.40
CA GLU A 36 -8.35 -7.89 6.70
C GLU A 36 -8.02 -9.04 7.63
N TYR A 37 -8.49 -10.23 7.26
CA TYR A 37 -8.09 -11.46 7.92
C TYR A 37 -6.66 -11.81 7.52
N GLU A 38 -5.87 -12.24 8.49
CA GLU A 38 -4.51 -12.70 8.28
C GLU A 38 -4.32 -14.09 8.90
N ASN A 39 -3.63 -14.95 8.17
CA ASN A 39 -3.27 -16.29 8.61
C ASN A 39 -1.86 -16.31 9.24
N LEU A 40 -1.44 -17.48 9.72
CA LEU A 40 -0.12 -17.63 10.35
C LEU A 40 1.03 -17.39 9.36
N CYS A 41 0.83 -17.76 8.08
CA CYS A 41 1.83 -17.62 7.02
C CYS A 41 1.93 -16.19 6.45
N CYS A 42 1.15 -15.25 6.99
CA CYS A 42 1.07 -13.87 6.53
C CYS A 42 0.77 -13.72 5.03
N ASP A 43 -0.08 -14.60 4.47
CA ASP A 43 -0.30 -14.63 3.02
C ASP A 43 -0.84 -13.31 2.48
N PHE A 44 -1.75 -12.66 3.22
CA PHE A 44 -2.32 -11.39 2.81
C PHE A 44 -1.23 -10.30 2.78
N LEU A 45 -0.51 -10.13 3.88
CA LEU A 45 0.59 -9.15 4.01
C LEU A 45 1.68 -9.37 2.96
N ARG A 46 2.14 -10.61 2.79
CA ARG A 46 3.16 -10.97 1.79
C ARG A 46 2.68 -10.66 0.38
N SER A 47 1.40 -10.89 0.10
CA SER A 47 0.79 -10.53 -1.19
C SER A 47 0.80 -9.02 -1.43
N ILE A 48 0.51 -8.20 -0.40
CA ILE A 48 0.54 -6.74 -0.52
C ILE A 48 1.98 -6.24 -0.70
N ILE A 49 2.93 -6.77 0.07
CA ILE A 49 4.35 -6.41 -0.01
C ILE A 49 4.88 -6.62 -1.43
N ILE A 50 4.67 -7.81 -2.01
CA ILE A 50 5.20 -8.11 -3.35
C ILE A 50 4.48 -7.31 -4.44
N LYS A 51 3.15 -7.15 -4.34
CA LYS A 51 2.35 -6.46 -5.37
C LYS A 51 2.65 -4.97 -5.44
N LEU A 52 2.78 -4.33 -4.29
CA LEU A 52 3.11 -2.90 -4.22
C LEU A 52 4.62 -2.67 -4.30
N GLY A 53 5.44 -3.70 -4.07
CA GLY A 53 6.89 -3.57 -4.04
C GLY A 53 7.36 -2.75 -2.84
N VAL A 54 6.82 -3.03 -1.65
CA VAL A 54 7.14 -2.34 -0.40
C VAL A 54 8.64 -2.45 -0.08
N ASP A 55 9.30 -1.31 0.10
CA ASP A 55 10.73 -1.24 0.40
C ASP A 55 11.01 -1.35 1.90
N VAL A 56 10.17 -0.74 2.74
CA VAL A 56 10.27 -0.82 4.20
C VAL A 56 8.94 -1.19 4.82
N CYS A 57 8.97 -2.17 5.72
CA CYS A 57 7.83 -2.59 6.52
C CYS A 57 8.04 -2.25 8.01
N LEU A 58 7.14 -1.44 8.57
CA LEU A 58 7.11 -1.07 9.98
C LEU A 58 6.19 -2.03 10.73
N ILE A 59 6.74 -2.74 11.71
CA ILE A 59 6.03 -3.75 12.49
C ILE A 59 6.03 -3.41 13.98
N SER A 60 5.05 -3.92 14.72
CA SER A 60 5.08 -3.84 16.18
C SER A 60 6.23 -4.69 16.74
N PRO A 61 6.92 -4.22 17.81
CA PRO A 61 7.90 -5.04 18.53
C PRO A 61 7.35 -6.34 19.13
N ASP A 62 6.03 -6.44 19.33
CA ASP A 62 5.40 -7.63 19.91
C ASP A 62 4.89 -8.59 18.81
N LEU A 63 5.34 -8.43 17.57
CA LEU A 63 4.96 -9.33 16.49
C LEU A 63 5.50 -10.74 16.76
N ASP A 64 4.66 -11.76 16.57
CA ASP A 64 5.06 -13.16 16.68
C ASP A 64 6.28 -13.46 15.78
N VAL A 65 7.27 -14.19 16.31
CA VAL A 65 8.53 -14.50 15.61
C VAL A 65 8.28 -15.20 14.28
N GLU A 66 7.34 -16.15 14.24
CA GLU A 66 6.99 -16.85 12.98
C GLU A 66 6.49 -15.87 11.91
N LYS A 67 5.63 -14.92 12.28
CA LYS A 67 5.12 -13.90 11.36
C LYS A 67 6.23 -12.95 10.90
N TYR A 68 7.16 -12.63 11.79
CA TYR A 68 8.36 -11.87 11.43
C TYR A 68 9.15 -12.58 10.33
N ASP A 69 9.44 -13.88 10.51
CA ASP A 69 10.21 -14.67 9.53
C ASP A 69 9.50 -14.71 8.17
N PHE A 70 8.17 -14.88 8.15
CA PHE A 70 7.39 -14.86 6.92
C PHE A 70 7.44 -13.52 6.17
N LEU A 71 7.45 -12.40 6.91
CA LEU A 71 7.58 -11.07 6.32
C LEU A 71 9.01 -10.82 5.84
N ASP A 72 10.03 -11.26 6.59
CA ASP A 72 11.44 -11.06 6.23
C ASP A 72 11.79 -11.80 4.94
N ASN A 73 11.21 -12.99 4.75
CA ASN A 73 11.32 -13.80 3.54
C ASN A 73 10.78 -13.12 2.26
N THR A 74 10.08 -11.99 2.36
CA THR A 74 9.68 -11.20 1.18
C THR A 74 10.80 -10.34 0.62
N GLY A 75 11.92 -10.20 1.36
CA GLY A 75 13.04 -9.32 1.02
C GLY A 75 12.77 -7.84 1.28
N THR A 76 11.66 -7.48 1.95
CA THR A 76 11.39 -6.11 2.39
C THR A 76 12.22 -5.78 3.64
N LYS A 77 12.65 -4.52 3.78
CA LYS A 77 13.42 -4.12 4.96
C LYS A 77 12.49 -3.91 6.15
N ILE A 78 12.60 -4.75 7.17
CA ILE A 78 11.80 -4.64 8.38
C ILE A 78 12.39 -3.61 9.36
N LYS A 79 11.53 -2.78 9.94
CA LYS A 79 11.86 -1.87 11.06
C LYS A 79 10.78 -1.93 12.13
N PHE A 80 11.16 -1.66 13.37
CA PHE A 80 10.22 -1.59 14.48
C PHE A 80 9.53 -0.22 14.56
N ALA A 81 8.20 -0.25 14.66
CA ALA A 81 7.36 0.91 14.84
C ALA A 81 7.44 1.45 16.28
N SER A 82 7.36 2.78 16.40
CA SER A 82 7.32 3.46 17.70
C SER A 82 5.91 3.49 18.27
N ARG A 83 5.76 3.13 19.55
CA ARG A 83 4.47 3.11 20.28
C ARG A 83 4.01 4.46 20.84
N GLU A 84 4.65 5.54 20.43
CA GLU A 84 4.30 6.87 20.92
C GLU A 84 2.88 7.25 20.50
N LYS A 85 2.04 7.61 21.46
CA LYS A 85 0.63 8.01 21.21
C LYS A 85 0.54 9.49 20.83
N LEU A 86 1.28 9.88 19.80
CA LEU A 86 1.22 11.22 19.22
C LEU A 86 -0.03 11.39 18.35
N PHE A 87 -0.28 12.61 17.88
CA PHE A 87 -1.32 12.93 16.89
C PHE A 87 -2.78 12.66 17.30
N LYS A 88 -3.09 12.54 18.60
CA LYS A 88 -4.47 12.25 19.09
C LYS A 88 -5.56 13.13 18.44
N GLY A 89 -5.32 14.43 18.31
CA GLY A 89 -6.27 15.37 17.72
C GLY A 89 -6.54 15.09 16.23
N VAL A 90 -5.49 14.89 15.44
CA VAL A 90 -5.57 14.54 14.01
C VAL A 90 -6.28 13.20 13.81
N ILE A 91 -5.91 12.19 14.59
CA ILE A 91 -6.51 10.85 14.53
C ILE A 91 -7.99 10.88 14.88
N THR A 92 -8.39 11.70 15.85
CA THR A 92 -9.80 11.89 16.20
C THR A 92 -10.60 12.49 15.05
N LYS A 93 -10.01 13.41 14.28
CA LYS A 93 -10.64 13.95 13.06
C LYS A 93 -10.71 12.89 11.95
N ILE A 94 -9.63 12.17 11.67
CA ILE A 94 -9.57 11.11 10.64
C ILE A 94 -10.63 10.02 10.90
N ARG A 95 -10.80 9.60 12.16
CA ARG A 95 -11.82 8.62 12.55
C ARG A 95 -13.25 9.00 12.19
N LYS A 96 -13.55 10.27 11.93
CA LYS A 96 -14.89 10.70 11.48
C LYS A 96 -15.17 10.33 10.02
N TYR A 97 -14.13 10.14 9.21
CA TYR A 97 -14.22 9.87 7.78
C TYR A 97 -14.07 8.38 7.42
N PHE A 98 -13.66 7.56 8.39
CA PHE A 98 -13.48 6.13 8.23
C PHE A 98 -14.39 5.39 9.21
N CYS A 99 -15.05 4.33 8.75
CA CYS A 99 -15.80 3.45 9.63
C CYS A 99 -14.83 2.82 10.65
N ILE A 100 -14.96 3.18 11.93
CA ILE A 100 -13.99 2.82 12.97
C ILE A 100 -13.82 1.30 13.04
N ILE A 101 -14.90 0.54 13.00
CA ILE A 101 -14.90 -0.93 13.08
C ILE A 101 -14.03 -1.54 11.97
N ASP A 102 -14.07 -0.93 10.79
CA ASP A 102 -13.44 -1.45 9.59
C ASP A 102 -11.99 -0.99 9.41
N TYR A 103 -11.58 0.11 10.02
CA TYR A 103 -10.26 0.72 9.77
C TYR A 103 -9.44 0.96 11.04
N GLU A 104 -9.90 0.52 12.22
CA GLU A 104 -9.23 0.84 13.48
C GLU A 104 -7.74 0.47 13.49
N LEU A 105 -7.40 -0.73 13.04
CA LEU A 105 -6.02 -1.20 13.00
C LEU A 105 -5.19 -0.40 11.98
N SER A 106 -5.77 -0.09 10.82
CA SER A 106 -5.10 0.72 9.79
C SER A 106 -4.86 2.15 10.24
N ILE A 107 -5.74 2.70 11.09
CA ILE A 107 -5.53 4.00 11.73
C ILE A 107 -4.41 3.92 12.79
N TYR A 108 -4.28 2.82 13.54
CA TYR A 108 -3.12 2.62 14.41
C TYR A 108 -1.82 2.49 13.60
N ALA A 109 -1.85 1.75 12.49
CA ALA A 109 -0.74 1.67 11.55
C ALA A 109 -0.38 3.04 10.97
N LEU A 110 -1.36 3.91 10.69
CA LEU A 110 -1.12 5.30 10.30
C LEU A 110 -0.37 6.08 11.39
N VAL A 111 -0.74 5.93 12.67
CA VAL A 111 0.00 6.59 13.77
C VAL A 111 1.46 6.13 13.80
N SER A 112 1.70 4.83 13.68
CA SER A 112 3.04 4.25 13.60
C SER A 112 3.84 4.82 12.41
N MET A 113 3.19 4.95 11.25
CA MET A 113 3.78 5.58 10.07
C MET A 113 4.14 7.06 10.33
N LEU A 114 3.23 7.85 10.90
CA LEU A 114 3.47 9.26 11.19
C LEU A 114 4.60 9.45 12.21
N ASN A 115 4.69 8.60 13.22
CA ASN A 115 5.80 8.59 14.17
C ASN A 115 7.14 8.30 13.47
N TYR A 116 7.15 7.33 12.55
CA TYR A 116 8.34 7.01 11.77
C TYR A 116 8.76 8.17 10.87
N LEU A 117 7.81 8.78 10.16
CA LEU A 117 8.06 9.93 9.29
C LEU A 117 8.57 11.13 10.10
N LYS A 118 7.97 11.43 11.25
CA LYS A 118 8.45 12.48 12.17
C LYS A 118 9.91 12.30 12.58
N LYS A 119 10.33 11.06 12.85
CA LYS A 119 11.69 10.76 13.32
C LYS A 119 12.74 10.78 12.21
N ASN A 120 12.35 10.48 10.97
CA ASN A 120 13.29 10.24 9.86
C ASN A 120 13.21 11.29 8.75
N LEU A 121 12.18 12.14 8.72
CA LEU A 121 12.04 13.22 7.75
C LEU A 121 12.23 14.57 8.45
N GLU A 122 13.32 15.26 8.10
CA GLU A 122 13.70 16.57 8.64
C GLU A 122 12.63 17.66 8.44
N TYR A 123 11.69 17.47 7.50
CA TYR A 123 10.65 18.44 7.13
C TYR A 123 9.21 17.95 7.41
N PHE A 124 9.01 17.07 8.38
CA PHE A 124 7.67 16.69 8.82
C PHE A 124 7.20 17.66 9.91
N GLU A 125 6.73 18.84 9.51
CA GLU A 125 6.17 19.82 10.44
C GLU A 125 4.76 19.38 10.87
N ILE A 126 4.62 19.20 12.19
CA ILE A 126 3.48 18.56 12.86
C ILE A 126 2.35 19.56 13.10
N GLU A 127 2.70 20.84 13.24
CA GLU A 127 1.81 21.90 13.69
C GLU A 127 0.78 22.32 12.62
N GLU A 128 0.97 21.90 11.35
CA GLU A 128 0.09 22.22 10.22
C GLU A 128 -0.76 21.05 9.71
N LEU A 129 -0.85 19.92 10.43
CA LEU A 129 -1.71 18.81 10.00
C LEU A 129 -3.20 19.13 10.24
N PHE A 130 -3.74 20.01 9.40
CA PHE A 130 -5.18 20.20 9.27
C PHE A 130 -5.80 18.98 8.57
N VAL A 131 -7.05 18.68 8.90
CA VAL A 131 -7.81 17.58 8.29
C VAL A 131 -9.02 18.19 7.61
N GLU A 132 -9.10 18.01 6.30
CA GLU A 132 -10.18 18.51 5.46
C GLU A 132 -10.72 17.37 4.61
N GLU A 133 -12.04 17.32 4.45
CA GLU A 133 -12.66 16.37 3.52
C GLU A 133 -12.17 16.67 2.11
N TYR A 134 -11.85 15.62 1.35
CA TYR A 134 -11.51 15.79 -0.04
C TYR A 134 -12.80 16.11 -0.79
N ASN A 135 -13.00 17.38 -1.18
CA ASN A 135 -14.19 17.80 -1.92
C ASN A 135 -14.35 16.92 -3.16
N LYS A 136 -15.38 16.07 -3.14
CA LYS A 136 -15.88 15.39 -4.34
C LYS A 136 -16.41 16.48 -5.26
N LEU A 137 -15.54 17.05 -6.11
CA LEU A 137 -15.97 17.83 -7.27
C LEU A 137 -17.01 16.98 -8.00
N SER A 138 -18.27 17.41 -7.91
CA SER A 138 -19.47 16.94 -8.62
C SER A 138 -19.24 15.78 -9.59
N ILE A 139 -19.20 14.54 -9.09
CA ILE A 139 -19.30 13.35 -9.93
C ILE A 139 -20.77 12.98 -9.99
N THR A 140 -21.51 13.67 -10.85
CA THR A 140 -22.83 13.22 -11.28
C THR A 140 -22.73 12.06 -12.29
N GLU A 141 -21.54 11.56 -12.64
CA GLU A 141 -21.37 10.69 -13.83
C GLU A 141 -20.37 9.52 -13.74
N VAL A 142 -20.00 8.97 -12.58
CA VAL A 142 -19.25 7.70 -12.58
C VAL A 142 -19.73 6.73 -11.51
N LYS A 143 -20.88 6.10 -11.75
CA LYS A 143 -21.41 5.02 -10.91
C LYS A 143 -20.60 3.71 -10.98
N ASN A 144 -19.61 3.60 -11.88
CA ASN A 144 -18.92 2.33 -12.16
C ASN A 144 -17.38 2.36 -12.04
N LYS A 145 -16.75 3.44 -11.56
CA LYS A 145 -15.28 3.43 -11.38
C LYS A 145 -14.91 2.74 -10.08
N ILE A 146 -14.64 1.44 -10.16
CA ILE A 146 -13.86 0.74 -9.13
C ILE A 146 -12.42 1.21 -9.31
N GLU A 147 -12.04 2.20 -8.51
CA GLU A 147 -10.66 2.62 -8.37
C GLU A 147 -10.05 1.89 -7.18
N LEU A 148 -8.83 1.36 -7.37
CA LEU A 148 -8.03 0.72 -6.33
C LEU A 148 -7.81 1.64 -5.12
N LYS A 149 -7.92 2.96 -5.34
CA LYS A 149 -7.76 4.01 -4.34
C LYS A 149 -8.99 4.94 -4.36
N GLU A 150 -9.62 5.17 -3.22
CA GLU A 150 -10.65 6.21 -3.06
C GLU A 150 -10.09 7.34 -2.18
N ARG A 151 -9.86 8.54 -2.72
CA ARG A 151 -9.41 9.69 -1.93
C ARG A 151 -10.51 10.15 -0.97
N VAL A 152 -10.19 10.22 0.32
CA VAL A 152 -11.17 10.53 1.37
C VAL A 152 -10.95 11.91 1.96
N LEU A 153 -9.72 12.20 2.38
CA LEU A 153 -9.39 13.44 3.08
C LEU A 153 -7.98 13.91 2.75
N ARG A 154 -7.73 15.17 3.07
CA ARG A 154 -6.42 15.79 3.05
C ARG A 154 -5.96 16.02 4.49
N MET A 155 -4.71 15.65 4.76
CA MET A 155 -4.03 15.86 6.04
C MET A 155 -2.79 16.73 5.81
N GLY A 156 -2.91 18.04 5.97
CA GLY A 156 -1.85 18.99 5.58
C GLY A 156 -1.53 18.88 4.09
N ARG A 157 -0.28 18.51 3.76
CA ARG A 157 0.16 18.25 2.38
C ARG A 157 -0.07 16.82 1.89
N PHE A 158 -0.58 15.94 2.74
CA PHE A 158 -0.76 14.53 2.43
C PHE A 158 -2.20 14.23 2.04
N ILE A 159 -2.38 13.29 1.12
CA ILE A 159 -3.69 12.74 0.79
C ILE A 159 -3.88 11.45 1.59
N VAL A 160 -5.08 11.21 2.11
CA VAL A 160 -5.43 9.94 2.74
C VAL A 160 -6.57 9.30 1.97
N SER A 161 -6.32 8.08 1.50
CA SER A 161 -7.20 7.33 0.62
C SER A 161 -7.51 5.96 1.20
N LYS A 162 -8.67 5.40 0.88
CA LYS A 162 -8.96 3.98 1.11
C LYS A 162 -8.29 3.16 0.03
N PHE A 163 -7.76 2.01 0.41
CA PHE A 163 -7.18 1.02 -0.48
C PHE A 163 -8.11 -0.18 -0.62
N ASN A 164 -8.69 -0.37 -1.81
CA ASN A 164 -9.76 -1.32 -2.05
C ASN A 164 -9.22 -2.60 -2.71
N VAL A 165 -8.73 -3.53 -1.91
CA VAL A 165 -8.22 -4.83 -2.39
C VAL A 165 -9.33 -5.84 -2.67
N ARG A 166 -10.47 -5.76 -1.97
CA ARG A 166 -11.57 -6.75 -2.05
C ARG A 166 -12.33 -6.78 -3.37
N GLU A 167 -12.24 -5.71 -4.16
CA GLU A 167 -12.90 -5.63 -5.48
C GLU A 167 -12.04 -6.20 -6.61
N HIS A 168 -10.89 -6.78 -6.25
CA HIS A 168 -9.91 -7.36 -7.14
C HIS A 168 -9.69 -8.84 -6.82
N VAL A 169 -9.29 -9.61 -7.83
CA VAL A 169 -8.97 -11.03 -7.67
C VAL A 169 -7.81 -11.17 -6.68
N TYR A 170 -8.03 -11.97 -5.65
CA TYR A 170 -6.96 -12.30 -4.71
C TYR A 170 -5.94 -13.22 -5.38
N ILE A 171 -4.68 -12.79 -5.36
CA ILE A 171 -3.51 -13.53 -5.85
C ILE A 171 -2.51 -13.52 -4.70
N ASN A 172 -2.20 -14.67 -4.13
CA ASN A 172 -1.24 -14.76 -3.03
C ASN A 172 0.21 -14.63 -3.52
N TYR A 173 1.13 -14.54 -2.56
CA TYR A 173 2.57 -14.39 -2.82
C TYR A 173 3.14 -15.51 -3.70
N GLU A 174 2.78 -16.77 -3.40
CA GLU A 174 3.25 -17.96 -4.11
C GLU A 174 2.76 -17.95 -5.56
N THR A 175 1.52 -17.54 -5.82
CA THR A 175 0.95 -17.46 -7.17
C THR A 175 1.62 -16.36 -7.98
N VAL A 176 1.93 -15.20 -7.39
CA VAL A 176 2.67 -14.12 -8.07
C VAL A 176 4.01 -14.64 -8.58
N ASN A 177 4.73 -15.41 -7.75
CA ASN A 177 6.03 -15.99 -8.09
C ASN A 177 5.92 -17.17 -9.07
N ALA A 178 4.99 -18.09 -8.84
CA ALA A 178 4.81 -19.28 -9.67
C ALA A 178 4.37 -18.95 -11.10
N LEU A 179 3.52 -17.93 -11.26
CA LEU A 179 3.13 -17.43 -12.58
C LEU A 179 4.13 -16.42 -13.16
N GLN A 180 5.17 -16.07 -12.40
CA GLN A 180 6.15 -15.04 -12.77
C GLN A 180 5.46 -13.75 -13.24
N LEU A 181 4.41 -13.31 -12.54
CA LEU A 181 3.65 -12.12 -12.93
C LEU A 181 4.56 -10.90 -12.99
N ILE A 182 5.39 -10.76 -11.96
CA ILE A 182 6.47 -9.80 -11.86
C ILE A 182 7.72 -10.52 -11.39
N HIS A 183 8.88 -10.11 -11.90
CA HIS A 183 10.15 -10.68 -11.47
C HIS A 183 11.19 -9.58 -11.40
N LYS A 184 11.58 -9.20 -10.19
CA LYS A 184 12.70 -8.29 -9.98
C LYS A 184 13.95 -9.14 -9.87
N TYR A 185 14.75 -9.22 -10.93
CA TYR A 185 16.05 -9.86 -10.86
C TYR A 185 16.95 -8.99 -9.99
N GLN A 186 17.34 -9.50 -8.82
CA GLN A 186 18.42 -8.88 -8.04
C GLN A 186 19.73 -9.26 -8.72
N HIS A 187 20.58 -8.27 -8.97
CA HIS A 187 21.91 -8.52 -9.51
C HIS A 187 22.65 -9.48 -8.56
N PRO A 188 23.36 -10.53 -9.04
CA PRO A 188 24.06 -11.48 -8.18
C PRO A 188 25.08 -10.82 -7.26
N ASN A 189 25.52 -9.61 -7.62
CA ASN A 189 26.29 -8.74 -6.75
C ASN A 189 25.35 -7.87 -5.91
N GLN A 190 25.21 -8.17 -4.62
CA GLN A 190 24.30 -7.49 -3.67
C GLN A 190 24.58 -5.97 -3.50
N HIS A 191 25.75 -5.51 -3.94
CA HIS A 191 26.13 -4.09 -3.91
C HIS A 191 25.62 -3.29 -5.13
N ILE A 192 25.03 -3.95 -6.14
CA ILE A 192 24.51 -3.30 -7.34
C ILE A 192 22.97 -3.25 -7.26
N ASN A 193 22.43 -2.06 -7.00
CA ASN A 193 20.99 -1.80 -6.88
C ASN A 193 20.24 -1.71 -8.23
N THR A 194 20.67 -2.44 -9.26
CA THR A 194 19.90 -2.52 -10.51
C THR A 194 18.85 -3.62 -10.40
N LYS A 195 17.61 -3.24 -10.10
CA LYS A 195 16.44 -4.13 -10.18
C LYS A 195 15.96 -4.14 -11.64
N LYS A 196 16.42 -5.09 -12.46
CA LYS A 196 15.91 -5.23 -13.84
C LYS A 196 14.81 -6.26 -13.87
N GLU A 197 13.68 -5.89 -14.45
CA GLU A 197 12.57 -6.82 -14.68
C GLU A 197 12.89 -7.66 -15.93
N MET A 198 13.01 -8.98 -15.78
CA MET A 198 13.37 -9.90 -16.86
C MET A 198 12.54 -11.18 -16.75
N TYR A 199 12.11 -11.71 -17.89
CA TYR A 199 11.39 -12.99 -18.01
C TYR A 199 10.10 -13.11 -17.20
N SER A 200 9.42 -12.00 -16.89
CA SER A 200 8.09 -11.98 -16.26
C SER A 200 6.97 -11.80 -17.29
N ILE A 201 5.74 -12.21 -16.96
CA ILE A 201 4.55 -11.92 -17.79
C ILE A 201 4.46 -10.41 -18.04
N PHE A 202 4.67 -9.59 -16.99
CA PHE A 202 4.71 -8.14 -17.12
C PHE A 202 5.70 -7.67 -18.20
N SER A 203 6.94 -8.18 -18.21
CA SER A 203 7.95 -7.79 -19.20
C SER A 203 7.58 -8.16 -20.65
N HIS A 204 6.76 -9.21 -20.86
CA HIS A 204 6.31 -9.63 -22.18
C HIS A 204 5.14 -8.77 -22.72
N ILE A 205 4.26 -8.32 -21.83
CA ILE A 205 3.07 -7.54 -22.22
C ILE A 205 3.30 -6.03 -22.19
N ASN A 206 4.30 -5.55 -21.44
CA ASN A 206 4.56 -4.13 -21.28
C ASN A 206 5.15 -3.51 -22.55
N LYS A 207 4.28 -2.85 -23.32
CA LYS A 207 4.63 -2.04 -24.51
C LYS A 207 4.37 -0.56 -24.28
N THR A 208 4.27 -0.13 -23.03
CA THR A 208 3.93 1.26 -22.69
C THR A 208 5.13 2.17 -22.91
N GLU A 209 4.88 3.38 -23.42
CA GLU A 209 5.94 4.37 -23.69
C GLU A 209 6.18 5.33 -22.51
N THR A 210 5.29 5.34 -21.53
CA THR A 210 5.34 6.25 -20.38
C THR A 210 5.51 5.48 -19.08
N THR A 211 6.26 6.04 -18.13
CA THR A 211 6.41 5.48 -16.78
C THR A 211 5.06 5.31 -16.08
N TYR A 212 4.16 6.28 -16.26
CA TYR A 212 2.80 6.20 -15.73
C TYR A 212 2.03 5.00 -16.31
N GLY A 213 2.07 4.81 -17.63
CA GLY A 213 1.44 3.67 -18.30
C GLY A 213 2.02 2.34 -17.82
N CYS A 214 3.34 2.26 -17.67
CA CYS A 214 4.07 1.10 -17.15
C CYS A 214 3.58 0.73 -15.73
N ASN A 215 3.51 1.71 -14.84
CA ASN A 215 3.03 1.54 -13.46
C ASN A 215 1.55 1.16 -13.42
N LEU A 216 0.71 1.76 -14.28
CA LEU A 216 -0.71 1.43 -14.39
C LEU A 216 -0.92 -0.01 -14.86
N LEU A 217 -0.20 -0.44 -15.90
CA LEU A 217 -0.26 -1.81 -16.41
C LEU A 217 0.17 -2.82 -15.34
N LYS A 218 1.23 -2.50 -14.59
CA LYS A 218 1.70 -3.33 -13.47
C LYS A 218 0.63 -3.47 -12.40
N SER A 219 0.00 -2.37 -12.03
CA SER A 219 -1.14 -2.37 -11.10
C SER A 219 -2.30 -3.22 -11.64
N TRP A 220 -2.64 -3.13 -12.93
CA TRP A 220 -3.73 -3.91 -13.52
C TRP A 220 -3.45 -5.41 -13.55
N LEU A 221 -2.20 -5.80 -13.78
CA LEU A 221 -1.79 -7.21 -13.76
C LEU A 221 -1.87 -7.79 -12.34
N LEU A 222 -1.48 -7.03 -11.33
CA LEU A 222 -1.38 -7.47 -9.94
C LEU A 222 -2.69 -7.33 -9.14
N PHE A 223 -3.59 -6.49 -9.63
CA PHE A 223 -4.94 -6.30 -9.11
C PHE A 223 -5.96 -6.46 -10.25
N PRO A 224 -6.23 -7.71 -10.71
CA PRO A 224 -7.24 -7.95 -11.74
C PRO A 224 -8.64 -7.62 -11.23
N LEU A 225 -9.48 -7.05 -12.08
CA LEU A 225 -10.86 -6.70 -11.73
C LEU A 225 -11.74 -7.94 -11.56
N ILE A 226 -12.69 -7.89 -10.61
CA ILE A 226 -13.78 -8.88 -10.48
C ILE A 226 -15.03 -8.40 -11.22
N ASN A 227 -15.27 -7.09 -11.26
CA ASN A 227 -16.49 -6.52 -11.83
C ASN A 227 -16.53 -6.70 -13.36
N LYS A 228 -17.53 -7.45 -13.84
CA LYS A 228 -17.72 -7.77 -15.27
C LYS A 228 -17.97 -6.54 -16.14
N GLU A 229 -18.64 -5.51 -15.63
CA GLU A 229 -18.90 -4.27 -16.38
C GLU A 229 -17.58 -3.54 -16.62
N ASN A 230 -16.74 -3.39 -15.61
CA ASN A 230 -15.45 -2.72 -15.72
C ASN A 230 -14.48 -3.50 -16.64
N ILE A 231 -14.54 -4.83 -16.62
CA ILE A 231 -13.80 -5.67 -17.57
C ILE A 231 -14.28 -5.40 -19.01
N LYS A 232 -15.60 -5.38 -19.24
CA LYS A 232 -16.19 -5.09 -20.55
C LYS A 232 -15.84 -3.68 -21.04
N GLU A 233 -15.85 -2.69 -20.15
CA GLU A 233 -15.46 -1.32 -20.48
C GLU A 233 -13.99 -1.26 -20.92
N ARG A 234 -13.08 -1.93 -20.20
CA ARG A 234 -11.67 -2.03 -20.64
C ARG A 234 -11.53 -2.73 -21.97
N HIS A 235 -12.27 -3.81 -22.22
CA HIS A 235 -12.26 -4.51 -23.51
C HIS A 235 -12.78 -3.64 -24.67
N LYS A 236 -13.73 -2.73 -24.42
CA LYS A 236 -14.22 -1.79 -25.45
C LYS A 236 -13.20 -0.71 -25.80
N ALA A 237 -12.27 -0.41 -24.88
CA ALA A 237 -11.25 0.63 -25.06
C ALA A 237 -10.00 0.13 -25.80
N ILE A 238 -9.90 -1.18 -26.07
CA ILE A 238 -8.83 -1.85 -26.82
C ILE A 238 -9.35 -2.18 -28.21
#